data_AF-A0A1K1T952-F1
#
_entry.id   AF-A0A1K1T952-F1
#
_cell.length_a   1.000
_cell.length_b   1.000
_cell.length_c   1.000
_cell.angle_alpha   90.00
_cell.angle_beta   90.00
_cell.angle_gamma   90.00
#
_symmetry.space_group_name_H-M   'P 1'
#
loop_
_entity.id
_entity.type
_entity.pdbx_description
1 polymer ?
#
loop_
_entity_poly.entity_id
_entity_poly.type
_entity_poly.pdbx_seq_one_letter_code
_entity_poly.pdbx_strand_id
1 'polypeptide(L)'
;DSLNKTAAGARIADARDQRRLLMMLRIFGETGCKDLCKRLLRLTCEYQDKPGTIRLRDTWVEYDPRNWSPDMGVTVNVGLGTGDKSQTIQFLNMMGAYFQQAAPLGVVTPENVYQLGKMLLKAGNIQGADRLLTDPATNPPQPPQETPEQVLAKMELELEDKRQQGKARDAEYKRETDLAELEASTKLKLIDLQLKEKEVRIKEIELGLKNTELQMRMAEAGTAQVDGSMPNAMQLIVDLHRKLEELASAETHIVRGPDGKASHTVKVLPQQQYEG
;
A
#
# COMPACT_ATOMS: atom_id res chain seq x y z
N ASP A 1 -11.52 16.99 9.99
CA ASP A 1 -12.28 15.74 9.85
C ASP A 1 -11.80 14.83 8.70
N SER A 2 -10.49 14.79 8.42
CA SER A 2 -9.90 14.02 7.31
C SER A 2 -8.89 12.95 7.76
N LEU A 3 -8.45 12.98 9.03
CA LEU A 3 -7.48 12.03 9.59
C LEU A 3 -8.07 10.63 9.84
N ASN A 4 -9.41 10.50 9.88
CA ASN A 4 -10.11 9.22 10.06
C ASN A 4 -10.42 8.48 8.76
N LYS A 5 -10.11 9.05 7.58
CA LYS A 5 -10.45 8.45 6.27
C LYS A 5 -9.29 7.72 5.58
N THR A 6 -8.08 7.76 6.14
CA THR A 6 -6.93 7.01 5.62
C THR A 6 -6.90 5.62 6.25
N ALA A 7 -6.62 4.57 5.48
CA ALA A 7 -6.55 3.18 5.97
C ALA A 7 -5.61 3.01 7.17
N ALA A 8 -4.57 3.84 7.30
CA ALA A 8 -3.70 3.89 8.47
C ALA A 8 -4.39 4.49 9.72
N GLY A 9 -5.19 5.54 9.54
CA GLY A 9 -5.96 6.18 10.63
C GLY A 9 -7.04 5.27 11.19
N ALA A 10 -7.75 4.53 10.32
CA ALA A 10 -8.74 3.53 10.73
C ALA A 10 -8.10 2.40 11.57
N ARG A 11 -6.96 1.85 11.12
CA ARG A 11 -6.21 0.82 11.87
C ARG A 11 -5.76 1.30 13.25
N ILE A 12 -5.36 2.57 13.38
CA ILE A 12 -4.95 3.16 14.66
C ILE A 12 -6.16 3.33 15.60
N ALA A 13 -7.32 3.73 15.07
CA ALA A 13 -8.56 3.83 15.85
C ALA A 13 -9.01 2.46 16.36
N ASP A 14 -9.08 1.45 15.49
CA ASP A 14 -9.45 0.08 15.86
C ASP A 14 -8.52 -0.48 16.95
N ALA A 15 -7.22 -0.26 16.85
CA ALA A 15 -6.25 -0.68 17.85
C ALA A 15 -6.45 0.02 19.21
N ARG A 16 -6.91 1.28 19.22
CA ARG A 16 -7.22 2.02 20.46
C ARG A 16 -8.48 1.45 21.14
N ASP A 17 -9.51 1.17 20.35
CA ASP A 17 -10.78 0.63 20.86
C ASP A 17 -10.59 -0.78 21.44
N GLN A 18 -9.81 -1.63 20.75
CA GLN A 18 -9.43 -2.95 21.24
C GLN A 18 -8.67 -2.89 22.57
N ARG A 19 -7.73 -1.94 22.74
CA ARG A 19 -7.01 -1.76 24.02
C ARG A 19 -7.96 -1.36 25.15
N ARG A 20 -8.90 -0.46 24.88
CA ARG A 20 -9.90 -0.04 25.87
C ARG A 20 -10.76 -1.22 26.31
N LEU A 21 -11.21 -2.03 25.37
CA LEU A 21 -11.99 -3.23 25.65
C LEU A 21 -11.17 -4.25 26.46
N LEU A 22 -9.90 -4.46 26.11
CA LEU A 22 -9.00 -5.35 26.86
C LEU A 22 -8.79 -4.87 28.31
N MET A 23 -8.64 -3.57 28.54
CA MET A 23 -8.52 -3.03 29.90
C MET A 23 -9.80 -3.26 30.71
N MET A 24 -10.98 -3.03 30.11
CA MET A 24 -12.25 -3.32 30.76
C MET A 24 -12.39 -4.81 31.10
N LEU A 25 -12.08 -5.68 30.16
CA LEU A 25 -12.09 -7.13 30.36
C LEU A 25 -11.09 -7.58 31.42
N ARG A 26 -9.91 -6.96 31.48
CA ARG A 26 -8.91 -7.28 32.50
C ARG A 26 -9.38 -6.86 33.89
N ILE A 27 -9.90 -5.65 34.03
CA ILE A 27 -10.47 -5.16 35.29
C ILE A 27 -11.60 -6.10 35.74
N PHE A 28 -12.50 -6.48 34.83
CA PHE A 28 -13.57 -7.43 35.11
C PHE A 28 -13.04 -8.82 35.52
N GLY A 29 -12.03 -9.33 34.82
CA GLY A 29 -11.41 -10.61 35.15
C GLY A 29 -10.67 -10.61 36.48
N GLU A 30 -9.95 -9.53 36.79
CA GLU A 30 -9.16 -9.38 38.02
C GLU A 30 -10.02 -9.11 39.26
N THR A 31 -11.13 -8.38 39.13
CA THR A 31 -11.99 -8.02 40.28
C THR A 31 -13.23 -8.91 40.43
N GLY A 32 -13.81 -9.40 39.34
CA GLY A 32 -15.02 -10.23 39.38
C GLY A 32 -14.69 -11.72 39.31
N CYS A 33 -14.13 -12.16 38.19
CA CYS A 33 -13.94 -13.59 37.92
C CYS A 33 -12.93 -14.23 38.85
N LYS A 34 -11.80 -13.56 39.14
CA LYS A 34 -10.76 -14.09 40.03
C LYS A 34 -11.27 -14.34 41.44
N ASP A 35 -11.99 -13.38 42.01
CA ASP A 35 -12.55 -13.50 43.36
C ASP A 35 -13.64 -14.56 43.43
N LEU A 36 -14.48 -14.67 42.38
CA LEU A 36 -15.47 -15.72 42.27
C LEU A 36 -14.82 -17.11 42.19
N CYS A 37 -13.82 -17.30 41.34
CA CYS A 37 -13.11 -18.58 41.18
C CYS A 37 -12.40 -18.98 42.48
N LYS A 38 -11.79 -18.04 43.20
CA LYS A 38 -11.18 -18.30 44.51
C LYS A 38 -12.21 -18.74 45.55
N ARG A 39 -13.36 -18.07 45.59
CA ARG A 39 -14.45 -18.46 46.51
C ARG A 39 -15.02 -19.83 46.16
N LEU A 40 -15.22 -20.11 44.88
CA LEU A 40 -15.67 -21.42 44.41
C LEU A 40 -14.66 -22.52 44.75
N LEU A 41 -13.36 -22.27 44.54
CA LEU A 41 -12.28 -23.18 44.91
C LEU A 41 -12.31 -23.48 46.41
N ARG A 42 -12.44 -22.45 47.25
CA ARG A 42 -12.55 -22.60 48.70
C ARG A 42 -13.75 -23.47 49.10
N LEU A 43 -14.93 -23.20 48.52
CA LEU A 43 -16.12 -24.03 48.77
C LEU A 43 -15.93 -25.48 48.30
N THR A 44 -15.25 -25.69 47.16
CA THR A 44 -14.97 -27.02 46.64
C THR A 44 -14.02 -27.78 47.56
N CYS A 45 -12.96 -27.14 48.05
CA CYS A 45 -12.03 -27.74 49.02
C CYS A 45 -12.70 -28.06 50.36
N GLU A 46 -13.63 -27.23 50.83
CA GLU A 46 -14.26 -27.34 52.15
C GLU A 46 -15.42 -28.34 52.19
N TYR A 47 -16.22 -28.43 51.12
CA TYR A 47 -17.45 -29.23 51.09
C TYR A 47 -17.38 -30.49 50.23
N GLN A 48 -16.31 -30.68 49.44
CA GLN A 48 -16.20 -31.88 48.60
C GLN A 48 -15.56 -33.04 49.38
N ASP A 49 -16.40 -34.01 49.74
CA ASP A 49 -15.96 -35.20 50.48
C ASP A 49 -15.53 -36.40 49.60
N LYS A 50 -15.97 -36.34 48.35
CA LYS A 50 -15.77 -37.27 47.23
C LYS A 50 -14.52 -37.05 46.36
N PRO A 51 -13.53 -37.94 46.18
CA PRO A 51 -12.77 -37.91 44.93
C PRO A 51 -13.74 -37.99 43.75
N GLY A 52 -13.59 -37.07 42.79
CA GLY A 52 -14.44 -36.96 41.62
C GLY A 52 -13.75 -37.51 40.38
N THR A 53 -14.52 -38.04 39.43
CA THR A 53 -13.98 -38.44 38.13
C THR A 53 -14.49 -37.50 37.05
N ILE A 54 -13.59 -36.92 36.27
CA ILE A 54 -13.91 -36.05 35.15
C ILE A 54 -13.31 -36.58 33.85
N ARG A 55 -14.01 -36.41 32.73
CA ARG A 55 -13.55 -36.83 31.41
C ARG A 55 -12.79 -35.69 30.73
N LEU A 56 -11.47 -35.85 30.57
CA LEU A 56 -10.58 -34.92 29.86
C LEU A 56 -10.04 -35.59 28.60
N ARG A 57 -10.32 -35.02 27.42
CA ARG A 57 -9.80 -35.53 26.13
C ARG A 57 -10.03 -37.03 25.95
N ASP A 58 -11.27 -37.46 26.19
CA ASP A 58 -11.72 -38.86 26.18
C ASP A 58 -11.10 -39.80 27.23
N THR A 59 -10.23 -39.30 28.11
CA THR A 59 -9.67 -40.07 29.25
C THR A 59 -10.39 -39.72 30.56
N TRP A 60 -10.68 -40.74 31.37
CA TRP A 60 -11.22 -40.56 32.72
C TRP A 60 -10.09 -40.28 33.69
N VAL A 61 -10.12 -39.12 34.34
CA VAL A 61 -9.10 -38.70 35.31
C VAL A 61 -9.79 -38.48 36.66
N GLU A 62 -9.25 -39.12 37.69
CA GLU A 62 -9.66 -38.90 39.08
C GLU A 62 -8.96 -37.67 39.64
N TYR A 63 -9.70 -36.81 40.33
CA TYR A 63 -9.15 -35.63 41.00
C TYR A 63 -9.69 -35.52 42.43
N ASP A 64 -8.80 -35.18 43.36
CA ASP A 64 -9.12 -34.91 44.76
C ASP A 64 -8.83 -33.43 45.09
N PRO A 65 -9.87 -32.59 45.24
CA PRO A 65 -9.73 -31.17 45.53
C PRO A 65 -9.43 -30.85 47.00
N ARG A 66 -9.47 -31.83 47.92
CA ARG A 66 -9.24 -31.61 49.36
C ARG A 66 -7.82 -31.16 49.68
N ASN A 67 -6.85 -31.65 48.92
CA ASN A 67 -5.44 -31.34 49.10
C ASN A 67 -5.01 -30.03 48.41
N TRP A 68 -5.94 -29.33 47.77
CA TRP A 68 -5.64 -28.08 47.08
C TRP A 68 -5.55 -26.92 48.07
N SER A 69 -4.52 -26.08 47.89
CA SER A 69 -4.43 -24.82 48.64
C SER A 69 -5.57 -23.87 48.22
N PRO A 70 -6.38 -23.35 49.16
CA PRO A 70 -7.45 -22.40 48.84
C PRO A 70 -6.94 -21.06 48.28
N ASP A 71 -5.67 -20.73 48.51
CA ASP A 71 -5.04 -19.46 48.13
C ASP A 71 -4.15 -19.58 46.88
N MET A 72 -4.41 -20.55 46.00
CA MET A 72 -3.67 -20.67 44.74
C MET A 72 -3.66 -19.36 43.94
N GLY A 73 -2.48 -19.08 43.37
CA GLY A 73 -2.27 -17.90 42.52
C GLY A 73 -3.07 -18.00 41.23
N VAL A 74 -4.03 -17.09 41.04
CA VAL A 74 -4.80 -16.96 39.79
C VAL A 74 -4.21 -15.85 38.94
N THR A 75 -3.76 -16.22 37.74
CA THR A 75 -3.32 -15.30 36.69
C THR A 75 -4.42 -15.17 35.66
N VAL A 76 -4.91 -13.95 35.45
CA VAL A 76 -5.93 -13.67 34.44
C VAL A 76 -5.25 -13.30 33.14
N ASN A 77 -5.44 -14.12 32.11
CA ASN A 77 -5.03 -13.78 30.75
C ASN A 77 -6.27 -13.37 29.95
N VAL A 78 -6.35 -12.11 29.54
CA VAL A 78 -7.41 -11.62 28.66
C VAL A 78 -6.85 -11.40 27.26
N GLY A 79 -7.48 -12.02 26.27
CA GLY A 79 -7.13 -11.83 24.87
C GLY A 79 -8.40 -11.66 24.06
N LEU A 80 -8.43 -10.63 23.22
CA LEU A 80 -9.34 -10.58 22.08
C LEU A 80 -8.84 -11.69 21.15
N GLY A 81 -9.49 -12.86 21.18
CA GLY A 81 -9.01 -14.13 20.60
C GLY A 81 -8.61 -14.13 19.10
N THR A 82 -8.61 -12.99 18.44
CA THR A 82 -8.22 -12.74 17.05
C THR A 82 -7.07 -11.72 16.89
N GLY A 83 -6.97 -10.70 17.75
CA GLY A 83 -6.02 -9.59 17.58
C GLY A 83 -4.57 -9.91 17.99
N ASP A 84 -4.39 -10.83 18.94
CA ASP A 84 -3.07 -11.25 19.41
C ASP A 84 -2.44 -12.29 18.46
N LYS A 85 -3.26 -13.05 17.73
CA LYS A 85 -2.80 -14.13 16.87
C LYS A 85 -1.96 -13.64 15.70
N SER A 86 -2.33 -12.52 15.08
CA SER A 86 -1.54 -11.95 13.96
C SER A 86 -0.17 -11.46 14.43
N GLN A 87 -0.11 -10.81 15.60
CA GLN A 87 1.15 -10.39 16.22
C GLN A 87 1.99 -11.59 16.64
N THR A 88 1.35 -12.61 17.21
CA THR A 88 1.99 -13.88 17.57
C THR A 88 2.56 -14.58 16.34
N ILE A 89 1.82 -14.66 15.22
CA ILE A 89 2.29 -15.23 13.96
C ILE A 89 3.46 -14.41 13.40
N GLN A 90 3.39 -13.08 13.44
CA GLN A 90 4.47 -12.21 13.00
C GLN A 90 5.74 -12.43 13.85
N PHE A 91 5.60 -12.51 15.17
CA PHE A 91 6.69 -12.80 16.09
C PHE A 91 7.28 -14.19 15.83
N LEU A 92 6.45 -15.21 15.64
CA LEU A 92 6.88 -16.57 15.33
C LEU A 92 7.61 -16.66 13.98
N ASN A 93 7.18 -15.89 12.97
CA ASN A 93 7.89 -15.78 11.69
C ASN A 93 9.27 -15.11 11.86
N MET A 94 9.34 -14.02 12.63
CA MET A 94 10.61 -13.36 12.95
C MET A 94 11.56 -14.31 13.70
N MET A 95 11.02 -15.07 14.65
CA MET A 95 11.77 -16.07 15.38
C MET A 95 12.25 -17.19 14.44
N GLY A 96 11.43 -17.65 13.49
CA GLY A 96 11.84 -18.59 12.44
C GLY A 96 13.04 -18.11 11.62
N ALA A 97 13.06 -16.83 11.24
CA ALA A 97 14.21 -16.23 10.56
C ALA A 97 15.46 -16.17 11.46
N TYR A 98 15.30 -15.91 12.76
CA TYR A 98 16.39 -16.00 13.72
C TYR A 98 16.92 -17.43 13.85
N PHE A 99 16.04 -18.43 13.89
CA PHE A 99 16.41 -19.84 13.92
C PHE A 99 17.21 -20.26 12.67
N GLN A 100 16.89 -19.74 11.48
CA GLN A 100 17.69 -19.97 10.28
C GLN A 100 19.09 -19.36 10.36
N GLN A 101 19.22 -18.17 10.95
CA GLN A 101 20.53 -17.52 11.14
C GLN A 101 21.35 -18.11 12.29
N ALA A 102 20.69 -18.67 13.29
CA ALA A 102 21.33 -19.29 14.47
C ALA A 102 21.62 -20.78 14.27
N ALA A 103 21.08 -21.42 13.23
CA ALA A 103 21.37 -22.81 12.90
C ALA A 103 22.86 -23.10 12.65
N PRO A 104 23.64 -22.24 11.94
CA PRO A 104 25.09 -22.43 11.78
C PRO A 104 25.88 -22.22 13.08
N LEU A 105 25.31 -21.50 14.06
CA LEU A 105 25.94 -21.24 15.35
C LEU A 105 25.73 -22.37 16.36
N GLY A 106 24.97 -23.43 16.00
CA GLY A 106 24.71 -24.58 16.87
C GLY A 106 23.81 -24.30 18.07
N VAL A 107 23.19 -23.11 18.14
CA VAL A 107 22.29 -22.70 19.24
C VAL A 107 20.89 -23.30 19.09
N VAL A 108 20.60 -23.88 17.92
CA VAL A 108 19.29 -24.41 17.55
C VAL A 108 19.32 -25.94 17.56
N THR A 109 18.53 -26.55 18.44
CA THR A 109 18.27 -27.99 18.39
C THR A 109 17.06 -28.27 17.46
N PRO A 110 16.99 -29.46 16.83
CA PRO A 110 15.82 -29.89 16.07
C PRO A 110 14.51 -29.83 16.87
N GLU A 111 14.58 -30.08 18.19
CA GLU A 111 13.46 -29.98 19.12
C GLU A 111 12.90 -28.55 19.21
N ASN A 112 13.77 -27.55 19.27
CA ASN A 112 13.35 -26.15 19.33
C ASN A 112 12.60 -25.72 18.06
N VAL A 113 13.02 -26.24 16.90
CA VAL A 113 12.36 -25.99 15.60
C VAL A 113 10.97 -26.66 15.56
N TYR A 114 10.86 -27.87 16.09
CA TYR A 114 9.59 -28.59 16.18
C TYR A 114 8.58 -27.89 17.10
N GLN A 115 9.04 -27.43 18.27
CA GLN A 115 8.22 -26.66 19.21
C GLN A 115 7.75 -25.33 18.62
N LEU A 116 8.64 -24.62 17.91
CA LEU A 116 8.28 -23.42 17.16
C LEU A 116 7.21 -23.70 16.11
N GLY A 117 7.36 -24.77 15.33
CA GLY A 117 6.35 -25.21 14.36
C GLY A 117 5.00 -25.47 15.02
N LYS A 118 4.98 -26.16 16.17
CA LYS A 118 3.74 -26.42 16.93
C LYS A 118 3.07 -25.12 17.39
N MET A 119 3.86 -24.16 17.87
CA MET A 119 3.35 -22.85 18.28
C MET A 119 2.76 -22.08 17.08
N LEU A 120 3.41 -22.14 15.90
CA LEU A 120 2.93 -21.51 14.67
C LEU A 120 1.60 -22.10 14.20
N LEU A 121 1.48 -23.42 14.17
CA LEU A 121 0.24 -24.08 13.74
C LEU A 121 -0.90 -23.86 14.73
N LYS A 122 -0.60 -23.82 16.04
CA LYS A 122 -1.57 -23.49 17.09
C LYS A 122 -2.03 -22.02 16.98
N ALA A 123 -1.12 -21.10 16.69
CA ALA A 123 -1.45 -19.69 16.45
C ALA A 123 -2.30 -19.50 15.17
N GLY A 124 -2.02 -20.29 14.13
CA GLY A 124 -2.76 -20.33 12.87
C GLY A 124 -4.13 -21.04 12.95
N ASN A 125 -4.49 -21.62 14.10
CA ASN A 125 -5.76 -22.32 14.32
C ASN A 125 -6.03 -23.48 13.33
N ILE A 126 -4.97 -24.12 12.83
CA ILE A 126 -5.08 -25.29 11.95
C ILE A 126 -5.33 -26.51 12.84
N GLN A 127 -6.52 -27.09 12.74
CA GLN A 127 -6.84 -28.34 13.44
C GLN A 127 -6.05 -29.50 12.81
N GLY A 128 -5.39 -30.32 13.64
CA GLY A 128 -4.53 -31.41 13.17
C GLY A 128 -3.05 -31.05 12.99
N ALA A 129 -2.61 -29.93 13.58
CA ALA A 129 -1.22 -29.45 13.57
C ALA A 129 -0.15 -30.53 13.90
N ASP A 130 -0.48 -31.45 14.81
CA ASP A 130 0.43 -32.53 15.22
C ASP A 130 0.75 -33.52 14.07
N ARG A 131 -0.02 -33.54 12.98
CA ARG A 131 0.23 -34.38 11.79
C ARG A 131 1.12 -33.70 10.75
N LEU A 132 1.29 -32.39 10.82
CA LEU A 132 2.06 -31.61 9.84
C LEU A 132 3.54 -31.51 10.19
N LEU A 133 3.88 -31.76 11.46
CA LEU A 133 5.25 -31.72 11.97
C LEU A 133 5.64 -33.13 12.42
N THR A 134 6.79 -33.61 11.96
CA THR A 134 7.36 -34.87 12.44
C THR A 134 8.17 -34.60 13.70
N ASP A 135 7.93 -35.38 14.76
CA ASP A 135 8.66 -35.26 16.02
C ASP A 135 10.13 -35.66 15.83
N PRO A 136 11.10 -34.75 16.06
CA PRO A 136 12.52 -35.03 15.89
C PRO A 136 13.04 -36.13 16.84
N ALA A 137 12.31 -36.49 17.91
CA ALA A 137 12.65 -37.62 18.77
C ALA A 137 12.30 -38.99 18.15
N THR A 138 11.43 -39.03 17.13
CA THR A 138 11.03 -40.26 16.42
C THR A 138 11.79 -40.48 15.11
N ASN A 139 12.61 -39.51 14.69
CA ASN A 139 13.45 -39.64 13.50
C ASN A 139 14.81 -40.23 13.90
N PRO A 140 15.34 -41.24 13.20
CA PRO A 140 16.73 -41.65 13.39
C PRO A 140 17.67 -40.45 13.22
N PRO A 141 18.78 -40.38 13.99
CA PRO A 141 19.73 -39.28 13.90
C PRO A 141 20.12 -39.07 12.45
N GLN A 142 19.88 -37.87 11.94
CA GLN A 142 20.31 -37.51 10.58
C GLN A 142 21.82 -37.76 10.48
N PRO A 143 22.28 -38.30 9.33
CA PRO A 143 23.70 -38.54 9.10
C PRO A 143 24.51 -37.26 9.34
N PRO A 144 25.80 -37.40 9.70
CA PRO A 144 26.63 -36.30 10.18
C PRO A 144 26.51 -35.06 9.30
N GLN A 145 26.42 -33.91 9.97
CA GLN A 145 26.49 -32.56 9.41
C GLN A 145 27.35 -32.53 8.15
N GLU A 146 26.77 -31.98 7.08
CA GLU A 146 27.47 -31.66 5.83
C GLU A 146 28.85 -31.10 6.14
N THR A 147 29.88 -31.61 5.46
CA THR A 147 31.27 -31.19 5.71
C THR A 147 31.39 -29.67 5.60
N PRO A 148 32.31 -29.02 6.35
CA PRO A 148 32.49 -27.56 6.31
C PRO A 148 32.61 -26.99 4.88
N GLU A 149 33.15 -27.77 3.94
CA GLU A 149 33.22 -27.44 2.51
C GLU A 149 31.84 -27.32 1.83
N GLN A 150 30.86 -28.15 2.17
CA GLN A 150 29.52 -28.07 1.59
C GLN A 150 28.74 -26.85 2.09
N VAL A 151 28.95 -26.46 3.35
CA VAL A 151 28.37 -25.23 3.91
C VAL A 151 29.00 -24.00 3.26
N LEU A 152 30.32 -24.00 3.09
CA LEU A 152 31.04 -22.94 2.38
C LEU A 152 30.60 -22.84 0.91
N ALA A 153 30.48 -23.97 0.20
CA ALA A 153 30.03 -23.99 -1.19
C ALA A 153 28.59 -23.47 -1.35
N LYS A 154 27.68 -23.80 -0.44
CA LYS A 154 26.30 -23.27 -0.45
C LYS A 154 26.28 -21.76 -0.14
N MET A 155 27.09 -21.31 0.81
CA MET A 155 27.21 -19.89 1.14
C MET A 155 27.80 -19.09 -0.03
N GLU A 156 28.80 -19.63 -0.73
CA GLU A 156 29.41 -19.00 -1.89
C GLU A 156 28.43 -18.93 -3.07
N LEU A 157 27.64 -19.98 -3.30
CA LEU A 157 26.58 -19.98 -4.31
C LEU A 157 25.51 -18.90 -4.02
N GLU A 158 25.09 -18.76 -2.75
CA GLU A 158 24.10 -17.74 -2.36
C GLU A 158 24.68 -16.32 -2.48
N LEU A 159 25.96 -16.14 -2.16
CA LEU A 159 26.64 -14.86 -2.32
C LEU A 159 26.77 -14.47 -3.79
N GLU A 160 27.09 -15.44 -4.67
CA GLU A 160 27.17 -15.21 -6.11
C GLU A 160 25.80 -14.89 -6.70
N ASP A 161 24.73 -15.56 -6.26
CA ASP A 161 23.34 -15.27 -6.69
C ASP A 161 22.90 -13.85 -6.27
N LYS A 162 23.13 -13.46 -5.01
CA LYS A 162 22.87 -12.09 -4.54
C LYS A 162 23.68 -11.05 -5.32
N ARG A 163 24.93 -11.36 -5.65
CA ARG A 163 25.79 -10.46 -6.43
C ARG A 163 25.29 -10.32 -7.87
N GLN A 164 24.79 -11.40 -8.47
CA GLN A 164 24.17 -11.37 -9.80
C GLN A 164 22.86 -10.55 -9.79
N GLN A 165 21.99 -10.76 -8.79
CA GLN A 165 20.76 -9.97 -8.65
C GLN A 165 21.05 -8.48 -8.43
N GLY A 166 22.07 -8.14 -7.64
CA GLY A 166 22.52 -6.76 -7.45
C GLY A 166 22.97 -6.12 -8.76
N LYS A 167 23.84 -6.80 -9.53
CA LYS A 167 24.28 -6.33 -10.84
C LYS A 167 23.14 -6.19 -11.84
N ALA A 168 22.15 -7.09 -11.81
CA ALA A 168 20.97 -7.01 -12.68
C ALA A 168 20.13 -5.78 -12.36
N ARG A 169 19.87 -5.51 -11.06
CA ARG A 169 19.15 -4.30 -10.63
C ARG A 169 19.89 -3.02 -10.98
N ASP A 170 21.20 -2.98 -10.78
CA ASP A 170 22.02 -1.81 -11.15
C ASP A 170 21.99 -1.56 -12.66
N ALA A 171 21.98 -2.63 -13.46
CA ALA A 171 21.87 -2.52 -14.92
C ALA A 171 20.47 -2.05 -15.37
N GLU A 172 19.41 -2.51 -14.72
CA GLU A 172 18.05 -2.01 -14.97
C GLU A 172 17.91 -0.53 -14.60
N TYR A 173 18.41 -0.14 -13.42
CA TYR A 173 18.38 1.24 -12.96
C TYR A 173 19.12 2.18 -13.92
N LYS A 174 20.31 1.78 -14.38
CA LYS A 174 21.07 2.55 -15.39
C LYS A 174 20.31 2.69 -16.70
N ARG A 175 19.64 1.63 -17.18
CA ARG A 175 18.83 1.69 -18.39
C ARG A 175 17.65 2.65 -18.25
N GLU A 176 16.99 2.64 -17.10
CA GLU A 176 15.89 3.56 -16.82
C GLU A 176 16.36 5.01 -16.78
N THR A 177 17.50 5.28 -16.14
CA THR A 177 18.07 6.63 -16.11
C THR A 177 18.51 7.10 -17.49
N ASP A 178 19.15 6.25 -18.29
CA ASP A 178 19.60 6.59 -19.64
C ASP A 178 18.40 6.88 -20.57
N LEU A 179 17.32 6.10 -20.44
CA LEU A 179 16.07 6.35 -21.18
C LEU A 179 15.41 7.67 -20.77
N ALA A 180 15.34 7.96 -19.48
CA ALA A 180 14.78 9.21 -18.98
C ALA A 180 15.59 10.43 -19.44
N GLU A 181 16.92 10.33 -19.46
CA GLU A 181 17.80 11.39 -19.96
C GLU A 181 17.65 11.58 -21.48
N LEU A 182 17.55 10.49 -22.24
CA LEU A 182 17.27 10.56 -23.68
C LEU A 182 15.91 11.22 -23.96
N GLU A 183 14.86 10.84 -23.24
CA GLU A 183 13.55 11.47 -23.36
C GLU A 183 13.57 12.95 -22.98
N ALA A 184 14.29 13.33 -21.92
CA ALA A 184 14.42 14.73 -21.54
C ALA A 184 15.15 15.53 -22.62
N SER A 185 16.25 14.99 -23.16
CA SER A 185 17.03 15.64 -24.21
C SER A 185 16.25 15.81 -25.51
N THR A 186 15.43 14.81 -25.88
CA THR A 186 14.57 14.87 -27.08
C THR A 186 13.44 15.87 -26.91
N LYS A 187 12.78 15.92 -25.75
CA LYS A 187 11.76 16.93 -25.41
C LYS A 187 12.34 18.35 -25.47
N LEU A 188 13.53 18.57 -24.91
CA LEU A 188 14.21 19.87 -24.97
C LEU A 188 14.53 20.29 -26.41
N LYS A 189 15.06 19.37 -27.24
CA LYS A 189 15.30 19.65 -28.67
C LYS A 189 14.01 19.98 -29.43
N LEU A 190 12.92 19.30 -29.13
CA LEU A 190 11.61 19.57 -29.76
C LEU A 190 11.11 20.98 -29.39
N ILE A 191 11.23 21.37 -28.11
CA ILE A 191 10.85 22.70 -27.63
C ILE A 191 11.71 23.78 -28.30
N ASP A 192 13.03 23.56 -28.42
CA ASP A 192 13.94 24.50 -29.08
C ASP A 192 13.58 24.70 -30.57
N LEU A 193 13.22 23.63 -31.27
CA LEU A 193 12.74 23.71 -32.66
C LEU A 193 11.43 24.49 -32.76
N GLN A 194 10.47 24.26 -31.86
CA GLN A 194 9.21 25.00 -31.82
C GLN A 194 9.41 26.48 -31.54
N LEU A 195 10.37 26.84 -30.67
CA LEU A 195 10.72 28.22 -30.41
C LEU A 195 11.32 28.89 -31.65
N LYS A 196 12.26 28.23 -32.32
CA LYS A 196 12.84 28.72 -33.59
C LYS A 196 11.78 28.92 -34.67
N GLU A 197 10.83 28.00 -34.80
CA GLU A 197 9.73 28.15 -35.77
C GLU A 197 8.87 29.39 -35.45
N LYS A 198 8.56 29.62 -34.18
CA LYS A 198 7.81 30.81 -33.76
C LYS A 198 8.60 32.10 -33.99
N GLU A 199 9.91 32.10 -33.72
CA GLU A 199 10.77 33.26 -34.01
C GLU A 199 10.82 33.59 -35.50
N VAL A 200 10.94 32.58 -36.37
CA VAL A 200 10.89 32.77 -37.83
C VAL A 200 9.54 33.36 -38.24
N ARG A 201 8.44 32.82 -37.72
CA ARG A 201 7.08 33.33 -38.00
C ARG A 201 6.91 34.78 -37.55
N ILE A 202 7.44 35.16 -36.39
CA ILE A 202 7.42 36.55 -35.92
C ILE A 202 8.20 37.46 -36.88
N LYS A 203 9.40 37.03 -37.30
CA LYS A 203 10.20 37.78 -38.29
C LYS A 203 9.49 37.93 -39.63
N GLU A 204 8.81 36.90 -40.11
CA GLU A 204 8.01 36.96 -41.35
C GLU A 204 6.86 37.97 -41.23
N ILE A 205 6.16 37.98 -40.10
CA ILE A 205 5.09 38.96 -39.82
C ILE A 205 5.66 40.38 -39.76
N GLU A 206 6.78 40.58 -39.07
CA GLU A 206 7.45 41.89 -38.97
C GLU A 206 7.89 42.41 -40.36
N LEU A 207 8.48 41.54 -41.18
CA LEU A 207 8.88 41.89 -42.55
C LEU A 207 7.65 42.23 -43.41
N GLY A 208 6.56 41.47 -43.28
CA GLY A 208 5.29 41.76 -43.94
C GLY A 208 4.74 43.13 -43.56
N LEU A 209 4.69 43.43 -42.25
CA LEU A 209 4.27 44.73 -41.72
C LEU A 209 5.13 45.87 -42.26
N LYS A 210 6.45 45.70 -42.27
CA LYS A 210 7.39 46.71 -42.77
C LYS A 210 7.22 46.94 -44.28
N ASN A 211 6.97 45.90 -45.06
CA ASN A 211 6.66 46.03 -46.48
C ASN A 211 5.33 46.76 -46.71
N THR A 212 4.29 46.46 -45.93
CA THR A 212 3.01 47.18 -46.03
C THR A 212 3.14 48.65 -45.63
N GLU A 213 3.92 48.94 -44.59
CA GLU A 213 4.20 50.32 -44.17
C GLU A 213 4.95 51.10 -45.26
N LEU A 214 5.95 50.48 -45.90
CA LEU A 214 6.65 51.08 -47.02
C LEU A 214 5.72 51.33 -48.21
N GLN A 215 4.81 50.40 -48.53
CA GLN A 215 3.82 50.60 -49.59
C GLN A 215 2.86 51.75 -49.28
N MET A 216 2.38 51.86 -48.04
CA MET A 216 1.54 53.00 -47.62
C MET A 216 2.32 54.32 -47.72
N ARG A 217 3.58 54.34 -47.30
CA ARG A 217 4.44 55.54 -47.39
C ARG A 217 4.77 55.94 -48.82
N MET A 218 4.90 54.97 -49.73
CA MET A 218 5.05 55.22 -51.17
C MET A 218 3.73 55.73 -51.80
N ALA A 219 2.58 55.23 -51.35
CA ALA A 219 1.27 55.72 -51.75
C ALA A 219 1.00 57.14 -51.24
N GLU A 220 1.47 57.49 -50.04
CA GLU A 220 1.41 58.86 -49.51
C GLU A 220 2.36 59.84 -50.22
N ALA A 221 3.51 59.35 -50.73
CA ALA A 221 4.49 60.17 -51.45
C ALA A 221 4.20 60.36 -52.96
N GLY A 222 3.25 59.61 -53.52
CA GLY A 222 2.86 59.68 -54.94
C GLY A 222 1.43 60.19 -55.11
N THR A 223 1.26 61.35 -55.75
CA THR A 223 -0.03 61.83 -56.25
C THR A 223 -0.64 60.82 -57.23
N ALA A 224 -1.63 60.03 -56.81
CA ALA A 224 -2.48 59.26 -57.72
C ALA A 224 -3.83 58.91 -57.08
N GLN A 225 -4.88 59.14 -57.86
CA GLN A 225 -6.29 58.83 -57.64
C GLN A 225 -6.58 57.64 -56.72
N VAL A 226 -7.40 57.89 -55.69
CA VAL A 226 -8.15 56.87 -54.96
C VAL A 226 -9.22 56.32 -55.91
N ASP A 227 -8.87 55.25 -56.64
CA ASP A 227 -9.87 54.34 -57.19
C ASP A 227 -10.42 53.48 -56.06
N GLY A 228 -11.74 53.36 -56.01
CA GLY A 228 -12.53 52.92 -54.87
C GLY A 228 -12.44 51.42 -54.61
N SER A 229 -11.31 50.94 -54.11
CA SER A 229 -11.17 49.59 -53.57
C SER A 229 -10.49 49.62 -52.21
N MET A 230 -11.25 50.03 -51.19
CA MET A 230 -11.06 49.53 -49.83
C MET A 230 -12.20 48.55 -49.50
N PRO A 231 -12.04 47.23 -49.74
CA PRO A 231 -12.97 46.28 -49.14
C PRO A 231 -12.31 44.96 -48.70
N ASN A 232 -11.18 45.00 -48.00
CA ASN A 232 -10.68 43.76 -47.37
C ASN A 232 -10.28 43.92 -45.90
N ALA A 233 -9.50 44.96 -45.54
CA ALA A 233 -9.10 45.16 -44.13
C ALA A 233 -10.29 45.53 -43.23
N MET A 234 -11.20 46.41 -43.67
CA MET A 234 -12.38 46.80 -42.89
C MET A 234 -13.37 45.64 -42.74
N GLN A 235 -13.56 44.81 -43.78
CA GLN A 235 -14.39 43.61 -43.68
C GLN A 235 -13.80 42.58 -42.72
N LEU A 236 -12.49 42.36 -42.76
CA LEU A 236 -11.82 41.43 -41.85
C LEU A 236 -11.96 41.86 -40.38
N ILE A 237 -11.86 43.17 -40.10
CA ILE A 237 -12.02 43.73 -38.75
C ILE A 237 -13.46 43.61 -38.26
N VAL A 238 -14.46 43.85 -39.14
CA VAL A 238 -15.88 43.68 -38.83
C VAL A 238 -16.23 42.21 -38.59
N ASP A 239 -15.68 41.30 -39.40
CA ASP A 239 -15.87 39.85 -39.21
C ASP A 239 -15.20 39.33 -37.94
N LEU A 240 -14.03 39.87 -37.57
CA LEU A 240 -13.37 39.52 -36.31
C LEU A 240 -14.18 39.98 -35.10
N HIS A 241 -14.72 41.20 -35.16
CA HIS A 241 -15.60 41.73 -34.10
C HIS A 241 -16.86 40.90 -33.95
N ARG A 242 -17.52 40.55 -35.05
CA ARG A 242 -18.74 39.71 -35.02
C ARG A 242 -18.46 38.32 -34.42
N LYS A 243 -17.35 37.68 -34.78
CA LYS A 243 -16.97 36.36 -34.22
C LYS A 243 -16.61 36.43 -32.73
N LEU A 244 -15.97 37.52 -32.29
CA LEU A 244 -15.68 37.74 -30.87
C LEU A 244 -16.97 37.90 -30.05
N GLU A 245 -17.95 38.61 -30.59
CA GLU A 245 -19.26 38.82 -29.96
C GLU A 245 -20.12 37.54 -29.94
N GLU A 246 -20.03 36.70 -30.98
CA GLU A 246 -20.61 35.34 -30.99
C GLU A 246 -19.96 34.40 -29.95
N LEU A 247 -18.63 34.47 -29.77
CA LEU A 247 -17.91 33.67 -28.76
C LEU A 247 -18.13 34.16 -27.32
N ALA A 248 -18.44 35.44 -27.16
CA ALA A 248 -18.76 36.06 -25.87
C ALA A 248 -20.20 35.75 -25.43
N SER A 249 -21.14 35.61 -26.37
CA SER A 249 -22.55 35.31 -26.11
C SER A 249 -22.89 33.81 -26.02
N ALA A 250 -21.97 32.92 -26.41
CA ALA A 250 -22.16 31.47 -26.32
C ALA A 250 -22.19 30.96 -24.86
N GLU A 251 -23.28 30.29 -24.47
CA GLU A 251 -23.42 29.68 -23.15
C GLU A 251 -22.49 28.47 -22.96
N THR A 252 -21.84 28.42 -21.80
CA THR A 252 -20.99 27.28 -21.39
C THR A 252 -21.85 26.14 -20.86
N HIS A 253 -21.87 25.02 -21.58
CA HIS A 253 -22.56 23.80 -21.15
C HIS A 253 -21.58 22.82 -20.48
N ILE A 254 -21.97 22.24 -19.34
CA ILE A 254 -21.15 21.30 -18.58
C ILE A 254 -21.54 19.88 -18.98
N VAL A 255 -20.64 19.16 -19.66
CA VAL A 255 -20.89 17.77 -20.09
C VAL A 255 -20.50 16.81 -18.96
N ARG A 256 -21.45 15.99 -18.53
CA ARG A 256 -21.28 14.99 -17.45
C ARG A 256 -21.10 13.60 -18.05
N GLY A 257 -20.17 12.83 -17.49
CA GLY A 257 -19.91 11.45 -17.91
C GLY A 257 -20.98 10.46 -17.39
N PRO A 258 -20.87 9.17 -17.76
CA PRO A 258 -21.83 8.11 -17.38
C PRO A 258 -22.04 7.97 -15.86
N ASP A 259 -21.05 8.35 -15.07
CA ASP A 259 -21.06 8.31 -13.59
C ASP A 259 -21.60 9.61 -12.96
N GLY A 260 -22.18 10.53 -13.75
CA GLY A 260 -22.80 11.78 -13.28
C GLY A 260 -21.83 12.91 -12.88
N LYS A 261 -20.51 12.67 -12.92
CA LYS A 261 -19.47 13.67 -12.65
C LYS A 261 -19.17 14.52 -13.90
N ALA A 262 -18.93 15.81 -13.69
CA ALA A 262 -18.56 16.75 -14.76
C ALA A 262 -17.19 16.36 -15.35
N SER A 263 -17.11 16.25 -16.68
CA SER A 263 -15.90 15.82 -17.40
C SER A 263 -15.14 16.99 -18.01
N HIS A 264 -15.83 17.86 -18.76
CA HIS A 264 -15.30 19.11 -19.33
C HIS A 264 -16.45 20.05 -19.72
N THR A 265 -16.14 21.34 -19.96
CA THR A 265 -17.10 22.36 -20.41
C THR A 265 -16.92 22.64 -21.91
N VAL A 266 -18.03 22.82 -22.62
CA VAL A 266 -18.05 23.15 -24.05
C VAL A 266 -18.91 24.38 -24.25
N LYS A 267 -18.43 25.37 -25.02
CA LYS A 267 -19.22 26.53 -25.45
C LYS A 267 -20.06 26.14 -26.66
N VAL A 268 -21.38 26.25 -26.56
CA VAL A 268 -22.31 25.88 -27.66
C VAL A 268 -22.87 27.16 -28.27
N LEU A 269 -22.73 27.33 -29.58
CA LEU A 269 -23.31 28.46 -30.33
C LEU A 269 -24.84 28.28 -30.45
N PRO A 270 -25.64 29.35 -30.32
CA PRO A 270 -27.09 29.25 -30.43
C PRO A 270 -27.49 29.20 -31.91
N GLN A 271 -27.52 27.99 -32.49
CA GLN A 271 -28.50 27.52 -33.49
C GLN A 271 -28.04 26.21 -34.13
N GLN A 272 -28.69 25.11 -33.73
CA GLN A 272 -29.15 24.01 -34.58
C GLN A 272 -30.01 23.07 -33.72
N GLN A 273 -31.22 23.53 -33.40
CA GLN A 273 -32.34 22.60 -33.21
C GLN A 273 -32.93 22.36 -34.59
N TYR A 274 -32.65 21.22 -35.23
CA TYR A 274 -33.56 20.55 -36.17
C TYR A 274 -33.14 19.08 -36.30
N GLU A 275 -34.07 18.22 -35.88
CA GLU A 275 -34.36 16.84 -36.31
C GLU A 275 -33.29 15.73 -36.19
N GLY A 276 -33.64 14.71 -35.41
CA GLY A 276 -32.95 13.42 -35.29
C GLY A 276 -33.14 12.78 -33.93
#